data_AF-A0A2D5EZ65-F1
#
_entry.id   AF-A0A2D5EZ65-F1
#
_cell.length_a   1.000
_cell.length_b   1.000
_cell.length_c   1.000
_cell.angle_alpha   90.00
_cell.angle_beta   90.00
_cell.angle_gamma   90.00
#
_symmetry.space_group_name_H-M   'P 1'
#
loop_
_entity.id
_entity.type
_entity.pdbx_description
1 polymer ?
#
loop_
_entity_poly.entity_id
_entity_poly.type
_entity_poly.pdbx_seq_one_letter_code
_entity_poly.pdbx_strand_id
1 'polypeptide(L)'
;LDAFRAHRVASRLAEEADARLQELLAHLERDGGKGDSGEGDRGGGDSGEGDSGEGDTGERDAVQRAFGACRFGYLSALEVWPGSERARAGLARALEAMIGAHLDRGDAAAAAALAAEHPDLPPPLGARLEEARAEREREQAMLEAVRREQREMDPRIGRGRRLAFALTLGTLFAIAPVAGGLRTQVFGVPQEPRELLFWPSFGLVVALVAGARWRRTLVATRLNRRLMGTLIFAMALLLAFHLGAIARGLDVETIQVLDIAIFFTLTSVLVGFVSRRLWPSALAFALAFAVAVVDPAWRWAALSVSNWTLFANFLRIWPPFGGGAEQQCSESAQTLEEGDAGPYL
;
A
#
# COMPACT_ATOMS: atom_id res chain seq x y z
N LEU A 1 -65.79 22.25 -4.08
CA LEU A 1 -65.96 20.84 -3.69
C LEU A 1 -64.69 20.03 -3.95
N ASP A 2 -64.01 20.22 -5.08
CA ASP A 2 -62.81 19.45 -5.42
C ASP A 2 -61.62 19.68 -4.48
N ALA A 3 -61.39 20.93 -4.05
CA ALA A 3 -60.36 21.25 -3.04
C ALA A 3 -60.60 20.51 -1.71
N PHE A 4 -61.86 20.38 -1.27
CA PHE A 4 -62.21 19.64 -0.07
C PHE A 4 -61.98 18.13 -0.22
N ARG A 5 -62.27 17.57 -1.41
CA ARG A 5 -62.01 16.16 -1.72
C ARG A 5 -60.50 15.88 -1.76
N ALA A 6 -59.72 16.72 -2.44
CA ALA A 6 -58.26 16.61 -2.50
C ALA A 6 -57.63 16.68 -1.10
N HIS A 7 -58.06 17.63 -0.27
CA HIS A 7 -57.61 17.73 1.13
C HIS A 7 -57.90 16.45 1.93
N ARG A 8 -59.10 15.87 1.81
CA ARG A 8 -59.43 14.61 2.52
C ARG A 8 -58.60 13.42 2.04
N VAL A 9 -58.35 13.31 0.74
CA VAL A 9 -57.51 12.23 0.18
C VAL A 9 -56.07 12.39 0.67
N ALA A 10 -55.50 13.59 0.58
CA ALA A 10 -54.17 13.86 1.09
C ALA A 10 -54.04 13.62 2.60
N SER A 11 -55.08 13.96 3.38
CA SER A 11 -55.10 13.70 4.83
C SER A 11 -55.05 12.20 5.14
N ARG A 12 -55.84 11.39 4.41
CA ARG A 12 -55.84 9.93 4.59
C ARG A 12 -54.49 9.31 4.20
N LEU A 13 -53.91 9.74 3.09
CA LEU A 13 -52.57 9.27 2.67
C LEU A 13 -51.50 9.60 3.72
N ALA A 14 -51.56 10.81 4.31
CA ALA A 14 -50.66 11.21 5.38
C ALA A 14 -50.87 10.38 6.66
N GLU A 15 -52.10 10.05 7.03
CA GLU A 15 -52.40 9.16 8.18
C GLU A 15 -51.84 7.73 7.96
N GLU A 16 -51.98 7.18 6.76
CA GLU A 16 -51.42 5.87 6.41
C GLU A 16 -49.87 5.91 6.43
N ALA A 17 -49.26 7.01 5.98
CA ALA A 17 -47.81 7.21 6.03
C ALA A 17 -47.27 7.42 7.46
N ASP A 18 -48.04 8.05 8.35
CA ASP A 18 -47.69 8.19 9.77
C ASP A 18 -47.63 6.83 10.48
N ALA A 19 -48.53 5.91 10.15
CA ALA A 19 -48.47 4.54 10.68
C ALA A 19 -47.16 3.84 10.28
N ARG A 20 -46.69 4.05 9.04
CA ARG A 20 -45.40 3.55 8.55
C ARG A 20 -44.21 4.27 9.17
N LEU A 21 -44.33 5.56 9.50
CA LEU A 21 -43.31 6.29 10.23
C LEU A 21 -43.10 5.69 11.64
N GLN A 22 -44.18 5.34 12.34
CA GLN A 22 -44.07 4.69 13.66
C GLN A 22 -43.40 3.31 13.55
N GLU A 23 -43.71 2.54 12.51
CA GLU A 23 -43.04 1.27 12.21
C GLU A 23 -41.54 1.47 11.97
N LEU A 24 -41.16 2.45 11.13
CA LEU A 24 -39.75 2.82 10.90
C LEU A 24 -39.03 3.18 12.20
N LEU A 25 -39.61 4.05 13.02
CA LEU A 25 -39.00 4.47 14.28
C LEU A 25 -38.82 3.29 15.23
N ALA A 26 -39.81 2.39 15.32
CA ALA A 26 -39.70 1.18 16.13
C ALA A 26 -38.59 0.23 15.65
N HIS A 27 -38.37 0.11 14.34
CA HIS A 27 -37.25 -0.65 13.80
C HIS A 27 -35.90 0.00 14.13
N LEU A 28 -35.78 1.32 13.97
CA LEU A 28 -34.56 2.05 14.30
C LEU A 28 -34.20 1.99 15.80
N GLU A 29 -35.20 2.04 16.69
CA GLU A 29 -34.98 1.89 18.13
C GLU A 29 -34.45 0.49 18.50
N ARG A 30 -34.95 -0.56 17.85
CA ARG A 30 -34.44 -1.94 18.04
C ARG A 30 -33.02 -2.11 17.53
N ASP A 31 -32.71 -1.47 16.40
CA ASP A 31 -31.38 -1.53 15.79
C ASP A 31 -30.34 -0.77 16.63
N GLY A 32 -30.66 0.45 17.07
CA GLY A 32 -29.80 1.26 17.94
C GLY A 32 -29.51 0.62 19.30
N GLY A 33 -30.48 -0.10 19.87
CA GLY A 33 -30.31 -0.80 21.16
C GLY A 33 -29.35 -2.00 21.12
N LYS A 34 -29.11 -2.59 19.95
CA LYS A 34 -28.14 -3.70 19.81
C LYS A 34 -26.69 -3.21 19.73
N GLY A 35 -26.43 -2.04 19.17
CA GLY A 35 -25.08 -1.52 18.92
C GLY A 35 -24.28 -1.16 20.18
N ASP A 36 -24.93 -0.66 21.23
CA ASP A 36 -24.25 -0.10 22.42
C ASP A 36 -23.79 -1.18 23.43
N SER A 37 -24.23 -2.44 23.26
CA SER A 37 -23.93 -3.53 24.21
C SER A 37 -22.63 -4.30 23.92
N GLY A 38 -21.92 -3.99 22.82
CA GLY A 38 -20.85 -4.85 22.29
C GLY A 38 -19.41 -4.34 22.43
N GLU A 39 -19.16 -3.09 22.84
CA GLU A 39 -17.81 -2.49 22.80
C GLU A 39 -16.98 -2.70 24.07
N GLY A 40 -17.33 -3.72 24.86
CA GLY A 40 -16.81 -3.92 26.21
C GLY A 40 -16.02 -5.21 26.49
N ASP A 41 -15.75 -6.10 25.53
CA ASP A 41 -14.83 -7.23 25.81
C ASP A 41 -14.30 -7.90 24.53
N ARG A 42 -13.20 -7.38 23.98
CA ARG A 42 -12.37 -8.13 23.02
C ARG A 42 -11.21 -8.80 23.78
N GLY A 43 -11.55 -9.60 24.78
CA GLY A 43 -10.71 -10.66 25.32
C GLY A 43 -10.90 -11.94 24.50
N GLY A 44 -9.81 -12.47 23.94
CA GLY A 44 -9.84 -13.51 22.91
C GLY A 44 -10.54 -14.82 23.31
N GLY A 45 -11.26 -15.39 22.34
CA GLY A 45 -11.87 -16.71 22.42
C GLY A 45 -12.32 -17.14 21.03
N ASP A 46 -11.44 -17.86 20.35
CA ASP A 46 -11.61 -18.50 19.04
C ASP A 46 -12.78 -19.51 19.04
N SER A 47 -13.38 -19.71 17.86
CA SER A 47 -14.38 -20.71 17.46
C SER A 47 -15.86 -20.52 17.85
N GLY A 48 -16.63 -19.95 16.92
CA GLY A 48 -18.10 -19.91 16.94
C GLY A 48 -18.66 -19.29 15.65
N GLU A 49 -18.25 -19.81 14.50
CA GLU A 49 -18.57 -19.28 13.18
C GLU A 49 -19.86 -19.90 12.64
N GLY A 50 -20.86 -19.07 12.36
CA GLY A 50 -22.01 -19.40 11.51
C GLY A 50 -23.38 -19.37 12.17
N ASP A 51 -23.92 -18.17 12.46
CA ASP A 51 -25.39 -17.94 12.45
C ASP A 51 -25.80 -16.45 12.55
N SER A 52 -24.89 -15.53 12.90
CA SER A 52 -25.28 -14.14 13.22
C SER A 52 -25.48 -13.21 12.02
N GLY A 53 -25.19 -13.64 10.79
CA GLY A 53 -25.21 -12.79 9.60
C GLY A 53 -26.59 -12.58 8.96
N GLU A 54 -27.49 -13.56 9.09
CA GLU A 54 -28.77 -13.56 8.36
C GLU A 54 -29.84 -12.67 9.04
N GLY A 55 -29.71 -12.45 10.36
CA GLY A 55 -30.61 -11.58 11.11
C GLY A 55 -30.37 -10.07 10.91
N ASP A 56 -29.14 -9.65 10.64
CA ASP A 56 -28.77 -8.23 10.46
C ASP A 56 -29.21 -7.69 9.10
N THR A 57 -29.04 -8.48 8.03
CA THR A 57 -29.54 -8.14 6.69
C THR A 57 -31.07 -8.02 6.65
N GLY A 58 -31.78 -8.92 7.31
CA GLY A 58 -33.25 -8.89 7.36
C GLY A 58 -33.84 -7.63 8.02
N GLU A 59 -33.23 -7.16 9.11
CA GLU A 59 -33.66 -5.96 9.83
C GLU A 59 -33.36 -4.68 9.02
N ARG A 60 -32.18 -4.61 8.38
CA ARG A 60 -31.82 -3.48 7.51
C ARG A 60 -32.78 -3.33 6.33
N ASP A 61 -33.16 -4.45 5.72
CA ASP A 61 -34.15 -4.43 4.64
C ASP A 61 -35.53 -4.00 5.13
N ALA A 62 -35.91 -4.37 6.36
CA ALA A 62 -37.18 -3.93 6.96
C ALA A 62 -37.19 -2.41 7.19
N VAL A 63 -36.11 -1.83 7.72
CA VAL A 63 -35.94 -0.38 7.87
C VAL A 63 -36.07 0.31 6.52
N GLN A 64 -35.36 -0.17 5.48
CA GLN A 64 -35.38 0.45 4.16
C GLN A 64 -36.77 0.37 3.49
N ARG A 65 -37.46 -0.77 3.62
CA ARG A 65 -38.83 -0.93 3.12
C ARG A 65 -39.81 0.02 3.84
N ALA A 66 -39.73 0.10 5.17
CA ALA A 66 -40.59 0.99 5.97
C ALA A 66 -40.35 2.46 5.61
N PHE A 67 -39.09 2.88 5.49
CA PHE A 67 -38.72 4.22 5.05
C PHE A 67 -39.24 4.53 3.64
N GLY A 68 -39.04 3.62 2.68
CA GLY A 68 -39.51 3.77 1.31
C GLY A 68 -41.04 3.93 1.23
N ALA A 69 -41.80 3.11 1.95
CA ALA A 69 -43.25 3.18 2.02
C ALA A 69 -43.74 4.50 2.65
N CYS A 70 -43.09 4.93 3.74
CA CYS A 70 -43.38 6.18 4.42
C CYS A 70 -43.13 7.40 3.53
N ARG A 71 -41.95 7.48 2.89
CA ARG A 71 -41.56 8.53 1.96
C ARG A 71 -42.51 8.62 0.77
N PHE A 72 -42.85 7.49 0.16
CA PHE A 72 -43.81 7.44 -0.94
C PHE A 72 -45.19 7.98 -0.53
N GLY A 73 -45.73 7.53 0.61
CA GLY A 73 -47.04 7.98 1.10
C GLY A 73 -47.13 9.49 1.33
N TYR A 74 -46.11 10.09 1.94
CA TYR A 74 -46.08 11.55 2.12
C TYR A 74 -45.91 12.33 0.81
N LEU A 75 -45.07 11.85 -0.11
CA LEU A 75 -44.91 12.48 -1.42
C LEU A 75 -46.21 12.43 -2.23
N SER A 76 -46.92 11.29 -2.23
CA SER A 76 -48.25 11.18 -2.87
C SER A 76 -49.27 12.12 -2.22
N ALA A 77 -49.25 12.29 -0.89
CA ALA A 77 -50.11 13.25 -0.21
C ALA A 77 -49.81 14.70 -0.61
N LEU A 78 -48.52 15.05 -0.76
CA LEU A 78 -48.07 16.39 -1.20
C LEU A 78 -48.36 16.65 -2.67
N GLU A 79 -48.36 15.62 -3.53
CA GLU A 79 -48.77 15.74 -4.93
C GLU A 79 -50.26 16.08 -5.07
N VAL A 80 -51.11 15.42 -4.25
CA VAL A 80 -52.56 15.70 -4.23
C VAL A 80 -52.87 17.06 -3.58
N TRP A 81 -52.15 17.42 -2.52
CA TRP A 81 -52.33 18.70 -1.81
C TRP A 81 -50.98 19.25 -1.30
N PRO A 82 -50.30 20.13 -2.06
CA PRO A 82 -48.98 20.68 -1.69
C PRO A 82 -48.97 21.47 -0.38
N GLY A 83 -50.13 22.00 0.02
CA GLY A 83 -50.34 22.72 1.28
C GLY A 83 -50.47 21.82 2.52
N SER A 84 -50.27 20.50 2.41
CA SER A 84 -50.42 19.58 3.54
C SER A 84 -49.25 19.72 4.53
N GLU A 85 -49.43 20.55 5.56
CA GLU A 85 -48.43 20.71 6.64
C GLU A 85 -48.13 19.37 7.34
N ARG A 86 -49.15 18.51 7.49
CA ARG A 86 -48.98 17.18 8.08
C ARG A 86 -48.03 16.31 7.26
N ALA A 87 -48.22 16.23 5.94
CA ALA A 87 -47.37 15.42 5.08
C ALA A 87 -45.94 15.99 5.00
N ARG A 88 -45.80 17.32 4.98
CA ARG A 88 -44.47 17.99 5.01
C ARG A 88 -43.72 17.69 6.31
N ALA A 89 -44.37 17.83 7.45
CA ALA A 89 -43.77 17.54 8.75
C ALA A 89 -43.46 16.04 8.93
N GLY A 90 -44.34 15.16 8.46
CA GLY A 90 -44.13 13.71 8.49
C GLY A 90 -42.94 13.28 7.64
N LEU A 91 -42.80 13.82 6.42
CA LEU A 91 -41.66 13.56 5.54
C LEU A 91 -40.35 14.06 6.15
N ALA A 92 -40.33 15.27 6.71
CA ALA A 92 -39.17 15.81 7.41
C ALA A 92 -38.71 14.87 8.54
N ARG A 93 -39.64 14.45 9.42
CA ARG A 93 -39.34 13.50 10.51
C ARG A 93 -38.81 12.15 10.00
N ALA A 94 -39.36 11.62 8.91
CA ALA A 94 -38.89 10.37 8.32
C ALA A 94 -37.45 10.49 7.80
N LEU A 95 -37.15 11.61 7.12
CA LEU A 95 -35.81 11.91 6.63
C LEU A 95 -34.82 12.12 7.78
N GLU A 96 -35.17 12.92 8.79
CA GLU A 96 -34.35 13.16 9.98
C GLU A 96 -33.98 11.85 10.70
N ALA A 97 -34.94 10.95 10.90
CA ALA A 97 -34.71 9.66 11.54
C ALA A 97 -33.74 8.78 10.73
N MET A 98 -33.92 8.72 9.40
CA MET A 98 -33.06 7.92 8.53
C MET A 98 -31.65 8.53 8.40
N ILE A 99 -31.55 9.87 8.34
CA ILE A 99 -30.26 10.58 8.38
C ILE A 99 -29.53 10.24 9.68
N GLY A 100 -30.20 10.32 10.83
CA GLY A 100 -29.64 9.94 12.12
C GLY A 100 -29.10 8.51 12.12
N ALA A 101 -29.92 7.55 11.67
CA ALA A 101 -29.53 6.16 11.57
C ALA A 101 -28.30 5.92 10.66
N HIS A 102 -28.21 6.61 9.52
CA HIS A 102 -27.03 6.51 8.66
C HIS A 102 -25.78 7.13 9.30
N LEU A 103 -25.92 8.25 10.02
CA LEU A 103 -24.82 8.86 10.76
C LEU A 103 -24.32 7.97 11.90
N ASP A 104 -25.24 7.32 12.63
CA ASP A 104 -24.90 6.37 13.70
C ASP A 104 -24.12 5.16 13.17
N ARG A 105 -24.37 4.77 11.91
CA ARG A 105 -23.63 3.70 11.21
C ARG A 105 -22.35 4.18 10.50
N GLY A 106 -22.00 5.47 10.61
CA GLY A 106 -20.83 6.05 9.94
C GLY A 106 -20.98 6.18 8.41
N ASP A 107 -22.20 6.12 7.86
CA ASP A 107 -22.49 6.29 6.44
C ASP A 107 -22.86 7.74 6.11
N ALA A 108 -21.85 8.61 6.14
CA ALA A 108 -22.00 10.03 5.83
C ALA A 108 -22.50 10.28 4.38
N ALA A 109 -22.26 9.36 3.45
CA ALA A 109 -22.67 9.51 2.05
C ALA A 109 -24.18 9.29 1.87
N ALA A 110 -24.74 8.23 2.47
CA ALA A 110 -26.18 8.01 2.46
C ALA A 110 -26.92 9.10 3.25
N ALA A 111 -26.41 9.50 4.41
CA ALA A 111 -26.94 10.62 5.19
C ALA A 111 -26.94 11.94 4.38
N ALA A 112 -25.86 12.21 3.64
CA ALA A 112 -25.76 13.36 2.75
C ALA A 112 -26.80 13.37 1.62
N ALA A 113 -27.07 12.21 1.02
CA ALA A 113 -28.06 12.10 -0.04
C ALA A 113 -29.48 12.41 0.47
N LEU A 114 -29.84 11.91 1.64
CA LEU A 114 -31.14 12.18 2.28
C LEU A 114 -31.26 13.63 2.78
N ALA A 115 -30.17 14.19 3.30
CA ALA A 115 -30.12 15.59 3.71
C ALA A 115 -30.39 16.56 2.54
N ALA A 116 -30.00 16.20 1.31
CA ALA A 116 -30.29 17.01 0.12
C ALA A 116 -31.79 17.02 -0.26
N GLU A 117 -32.56 16.03 0.18
CA GLU A 117 -34.01 15.99 0.00
C GLU A 117 -34.77 16.72 1.12
N HIS A 118 -34.08 17.09 2.21
CA HIS A 118 -34.68 17.73 3.37
C HIS A 118 -34.85 19.25 3.14
N PRO A 119 -36.08 19.81 3.22
CA PRO A 119 -36.32 21.23 2.92
C PRO A 119 -35.60 22.22 3.85
N ASP A 120 -35.48 21.87 5.14
CA ASP A 120 -34.85 22.69 6.17
C ASP A 120 -34.21 21.80 7.24
N LEU A 121 -32.99 21.30 6.97
CA LEU A 121 -32.33 20.32 7.83
C LEU A 121 -32.06 20.92 9.23
N PRO A 122 -32.47 20.26 10.33
CA PRO A 122 -32.23 20.78 11.67
C PRO A 122 -30.73 21.06 11.92
N PRO A 123 -30.37 22.20 12.52
CA PRO A 123 -28.98 22.54 12.83
C PRO A 123 -28.15 21.45 13.53
N PRO A 124 -28.67 20.69 14.52
CA PRO A 124 -27.88 19.64 15.17
C PRO A 124 -27.56 18.47 14.24
N LEU A 125 -28.48 18.07 13.35
CA LEU A 125 -28.22 17.02 12.36
C LEU A 125 -27.26 17.51 11.27
N GLY A 126 -27.39 18.77 10.85
CA GLY A 126 -26.44 19.41 9.95
C GLY A 126 -25.02 19.40 10.50
N ALA A 127 -24.84 19.76 11.77
CA ALA A 127 -23.53 19.72 12.43
C ALA A 127 -22.93 18.30 12.49
N ARG A 128 -23.74 17.29 12.85
CA ARG A 128 -23.31 15.88 12.86
C ARG A 128 -22.93 15.36 11.46
N LEU A 129 -23.67 15.74 10.43
CA LEU A 129 -23.36 15.36 9.05
C LEU A 129 -22.03 15.97 8.58
N GLU A 130 -21.78 17.24 8.88
CA GLU A 130 -20.52 17.91 8.53
C GLU A 130 -19.33 17.30 9.30
N GLU A 131 -19.51 16.95 10.57
CA GLU A 131 -18.49 16.23 11.35
C GLU A 131 -18.18 14.85 10.74
N ALA A 132 -19.21 14.06 10.41
CA ALA A 132 -19.04 12.74 9.79
C ALA A 132 -18.38 12.82 8.40
N ARG A 133 -18.70 13.86 7.61
CA ARG A 133 -18.03 14.13 6.32
C ARG A 133 -16.56 14.46 6.53
N ALA A 134 -16.24 15.35 7.47
CA ALA A 134 -14.87 15.73 7.76
C ALA A 134 -14.04 14.53 8.28
N GLU A 135 -14.63 13.64 9.06
CA GLU A 135 -13.98 12.40 9.51
C GLU A 135 -13.70 11.45 8.34
N ARG A 136 -14.69 11.18 7.48
CA ARG A 136 -14.54 10.37 6.26
C ARG A 136 -13.46 10.92 5.33
N GLU A 137 -13.41 12.23 5.14
CA GLU A 137 -12.37 12.87 4.32
C GLU A 137 -10.97 12.70 4.92
N ARG A 138 -10.82 12.80 6.24
CA ARG A 138 -9.54 12.55 6.94
C ARG A 138 -9.10 11.11 6.79
N GLU A 139 -10.02 10.15 6.95
CA GLU A 139 -9.74 8.73 6.80
C GLU A 139 -9.31 8.41 5.36
N GLN A 140 -10.04 8.93 4.36
CA GLN A 140 -9.68 8.77 2.95
C GLN A 140 -8.31 9.38 2.64
N ALA A 141 -8.02 10.58 3.12
CA ALA A 141 -6.71 11.20 2.95
C ALA A 141 -5.58 10.38 3.58
N MET A 142 -5.82 9.78 4.76
CA MET A 142 -4.86 8.88 5.41
C MET A 142 -4.63 7.60 4.59
N LEU A 143 -5.70 6.96 4.11
CA LEU A 143 -5.61 5.78 3.25
C LEU A 143 -4.86 6.07 1.94
N GLU A 144 -5.12 7.22 1.33
CA GLU A 144 -4.41 7.67 0.13
C GLU A 144 -2.93 7.93 0.41
N ALA A 145 -2.59 8.54 1.55
CA ALA A 145 -1.20 8.75 1.97
C ALA A 145 -0.46 7.41 2.14
N VAL A 146 -1.07 6.43 2.82
CA VAL A 146 -0.52 5.08 2.99
C VAL A 146 -0.34 4.38 1.64
N ARG A 147 -1.36 4.43 0.76
CA ARG A 147 -1.29 3.85 -0.60
C ARG A 147 -0.18 4.50 -1.42
N ARG A 148 0.03 5.81 -1.29
CA ARG A 148 1.11 6.54 -1.97
C ARG A 148 2.48 6.10 -1.46
N GLU A 149 2.66 5.97 -0.15
CA GLU A 149 3.91 5.47 0.42
C GLU A 149 4.20 4.03 -0.01
N GLN A 150 3.19 3.16 0.00
CA GLN A 150 3.31 1.79 -0.51
C GLN A 150 3.71 1.76 -1.99
N ARG A 151 3.09 2.59 -2.84
CA ARG A 151 3.46 2.72 -4.27
C ARG A 151 4.90 3.20 -4.45
N GLU A 152 5.39 4.11 -3.61
CA GLU A 152 6.78 4.59 -3.66
C GLU A 152 7.82 3.54 -3.23
N MET A 153 7.39 2.50 -2.51
CA MET A 153 8.21 1.37 -2.10
C MET A 153 7.99 0.11 -2.93
N ASP A 154 7.05 0.12 -3.89
CA ASP A 154 6.70 -1.04 -4.68
C ASP A 154 7.90 -1.50 -5.55
N PRO A 155 8.49 -2.69 -5.28
CA PRO A 155 9.61 -3.22 -6.06
C PRO A 155 9.21 -3.66 -7.48
N ARG A 156 7.91 -3.66 -7.82
CA ARG A 156 7.39 -4.02 -9.14
C ARG A 156 7.66 -2.93 -10.18
N ILE A 157 7.67 -1.66 -9.76
CA ILE A 157 7.87 -0.52 -10.66
C ILE A 157 9.32 -0.50 -11.17
N GLY A 158 9.48 -0.70 -12.48
CA GLY A 158 10.79 -0.69 -13.15
C GLY A 158 11.58 -2.00 -13.04
N ARG A 159 10.94 -3.11 -12.64
CA ARG A 159 11.57 -4.43 -12.45
C ARG A 159 12.47 -4.84 -13.61
N GLY A 160 12.00 -4.75 -14.86
CA GLY A 160 12.76 -5.18 -16.04
C GLY A 160 14.09 -4.44 -16.22
N ARG A 161 14.09 -3.11 -16.12
CA ARG A 161 15.32 -2.30 -16.25
C ARG A 161 16.24 -2.45 -15.05
N ARG A 162 15.68 -2.59 -13.85
CA ARG A 162 16.45 -2.85 -12.63
C ARG A 162 17.14 -4.20 -12.70
N LEU A 163 16.44 -5.24 -13.15
CA LEU A 163 17.00 -6.56 -13.36
C LEU A 163 18.09 -6.51 -14.43
N ALA A 164 17.83 -5.93 -15.60
CA ALA A 164 18.85 -5.81 -16.65
C ALA A 164 20.10 -5.11 -16.13
N PHE A 165 19.94 -4.01 -15.38
CA PHE A 165 21.04 -3.30 -14.74
C PHE A 165 21.78 -4.17 -13.70
N ALA A 166 21.06 -4.87 -12.82
CA ALA A 166 21.65 -5.76 -11.83
C ALA A 166 22.36 -6.96 -12.46
N LEU A 167 21.81 -7.52 -13.56
CA LEU A 167 22.44 -8.58 -14.36
C LEU A 167 23.75 -8.09 -14.97
N THR A 168 23.74 -6.95 -15.67
CA THR A 168 24.94 -6.39 -16.29
C THR A 168 26.01 -6.10 -15.24
N LEU A 169 25.66 -5.36 -14.19
CA LEU A 169 26.62 -4.90 -13.20
C LEU A 169 27.09 -6.04 -12.27
N GLY A 170 26.16 -6.89 -11.84
CA GLY A 170 26.45 -8.04 -10.98
C GLY A 170 27.32 -9.07 -11.68
N THR A 171 27.04 -9.39 -12.95
CA THR A 171 27.88 -10.30 -13.74
C THR A 171 29.28 -9.71 -13.92
N LEU A 172 29.36 -8.42 -14.25
CA LEU A 172 30.64 -7.73 -14.42
C LEU A 172 31.49 -7.79 -13.14
N PHE A 173 30.91 -7.46 -11.99
CA PHE A 173 31.62 -7.52 -10.71
C PHE A 173 31.92 -8.94 -10.23
N ALA A 174 31.14 -9.93 -10.63
CA ALA A 174 31.42 -11.33 -10.31
C ALA A 174 32.58 -11.90 -11.15
N ILE A 175 32.68 -11.49 -12.43
CA ILE A 175 33.73 -11.94 -13.36
C ILE A 175 35.05 -11.20 -13.13
N ALA A 176 35.01 -9.90 -12.79
CA ALA A 176 36.21 -9.07 -12.68
C ALA A 176 37.31 -9.65 -11.74
N PRO A 177 37.00 -10.14 -10.52
CA PRO A 177 38.02 -10.73 -9.64
C PRO A 177 38.53 -12.09 -10.14
N VAL A 178 37.71 -12.85 -10.89
CA VAL A 178 38.17 -14.10 -11.53
C VAL A 178 39.21 -13.79 -12.59
N ALA A 179 38.93 -12.79 -13.44
CA ALA A 179 39.87 -12.34 -14.47
C ALA A 179 41.16 -11.77 -13.87
N GLY A 180 41.05 -10.99 -12.78
CA GLY A 180 42.20 -10.46 -12.03
C GLY A 180 43.05 -11.55 -11.39
N GLY A 181 42.41 -12.53 -10.73
CA GLY A 181 43.08 -13.70 -10.16
C GLY A 181 43.79 -14.53 -11.22
N LEU A 182 43.13 -14.83 -12.35
CA LEU A 182 43.74 -15.58 -13.45
C LEU A 182 44.95 -14.83 -14.03
N ARG A 183 44.83 -13.52 -14.25
CA ARG A 183 45.91 -12.67 -14.76
C ARG A 183 47.14 -12.67 -13.84
N THR A 184 46.92 -12.54 -12.54
CA THR A 184 48.01 -12.40 -11.56
C THR A 184 48.60 -13.75 -11.13
N GLN A 185 47.76 -14.73 -10.82
CA GLN A 185 48.19 -16.03 -10.25
C GLN A 185 48.61 -17.04 -11.32
N VAL A 186 47.94 -17.07 -12.48
CA VAL A 186 48.23 -18.07 -13.52
C VAL A 186 49.19 -17.53 -14.56
N PHE A 187 48.98 -16.29 -15.02
CA PHE A 187 49.83 -15.67 -16.04
C PHE A 187 51.00 -14.86 -15.46
N GLY A 188 51.07 -14.68 -14.13
CA GLY A 188 52.16 -13.98 -13.47
C GLY A 188 52.28 -12.51 -13.84
N VAL A 189 51.22 -11.91 -14.42
CA VAL A 189 51.27 -10.51 -14.85
C VAL A 189 50.95 -9.63 -13.63
N PRO A 190 51.91 -8.83 -13.14
CA PRO A 190 51.69 -8.00 -11.96
C PRO A 190 50.59 -6.95 -12.22
N GLN A 191 49.94 -6.54 -11.15
CA GLN A 191 48.93 -5.48 -11.18
C GLN A 191 49.54 -4.18 -10.70
N GLU A 192 49.46 -3.15 -11.53
CA GLU A 192 49.88 -1.82 -11.12
C GLU A 192 48.78 -1.15 -10.28
N PRO A 193 49.12 -0.38 -9.23
CA PRO A 193 48.12 0.27 -8.38
C PRO A 193 47.12 1.14 -9.14
N ARG A 194 47.55 1.81 -10.22
CA ARG A 194 46.68 2.65 -11.06
C ARG A 194 45.55 1.86 -11.76
N GLU A 195 45.75 0.57 -12.02
CA GLU A 195 44.72 -0.28 -12.63
C GLU A 195 43.51 -0.46 -11.71
N LEU A 196 43.69 -0.32 -10.39
CA LEU A 196 42.60 -0.40 -9.41
C LEU A 196 41.58 0.75 -9.56
N LEU A 197 41.94 1.85 -10.22
CA LEU A 197 41.03 2.96 -10.48
C LEU A 197 39.99 2.63 -11.57
N PHE A 198 40.26 1.64 -12.43
CA PHE A 198 39.42 1.34 -13.58
C PHE A 198 38.01 0.90 -13.17
N TRP A 199 37.89 -0.10 -12.30
CA TRP A 199 36.59 -0.68 -11.92
C TRP A 199 35.64 0.29 -11.21
N PRO A 200 36.04 1.02 -10.15
CA PRO A 200 35.15 1.99 -9.52
C PRO A 200 34.80 3.15 -10.46
N SER A 201 35.74 3.60 -11.30
CA SER A 201 35.46 4.63 -12.31
C SER A 201 34.45 4.15 -13.35
N PHE A 202 34.63 2.94 -13.88
CA PHE A 202 33.72 2.33 -14.83
C PHE A 202 32.33 2.13 -14.23
N GLY A 203 32.25 1.55 -13.02
CA GLY A 203 31.00 1.37 -12.28
C GLY A 203 30.28 2.70 -12.02
N LEU A 204 31.01 3.74 -11.64
CA LEU A 204 30.47 5.09 -11.44
C LEU A 204 29.90 5.67 -12.73
N VAL A 205 30.67 5.62 -13.83
CA VAL A 205 30.22 6.13 -15.14
C VAL A 205 28.98 5.36 -15.61
N VAL A 206 28.98 4.02 -15.51
CA VAL A 206 27.81 3.20 -15.87
C VAL A 206 26.60 3.55 -15.00
N ALA A 207 26.78 3.73 -13.69
CA ALA A 207 25.69 4.09 -12.79
C ALA A 207 25.12 5.48 -13.10
N LEU A 208 25.98 6.47 -13.38
CA LEU A 208 25.57 7.83 -13.75
C LEU A 208 24.85 7.84 -15.11
N VAL A 209 25.40 7.16 -16.12
CA VAL A 209 24.79 7.06 -17.46
C VAL A 209 23.46 6.32 -17.39
N ALA A 210 23.38 5.19 -16.69
CA ALA A 210 22.14 4.45 -16.49
C ALA A 210 21.10 5.29 -15.73
N GLY A 211 21.51 5.98 -14.67
CA GLY A 211 20.66 6.89 -13.91
C GLY A 211 20.10 8.03 -14.77
N ALA A 212 20.93 8.64 -15.62
CA ALA A 212 20.52 9.72 -16.52
C ALA A 212 19.61 9.22 -17.66
N ARG A 213 20.00 8.11 -18.32
CA ARG A 213 19.29 7.51 -19.46
C ARG A 213 17.94 6.91 -19.05
N TRP A 214 17.88 6.29 -17.88
CA TRP A 214 16.70 5.59 -17.36
C TRP A 214 16.09 6.29 -16.16
N ARG A 215 16.26 7.62 -16.03
CA ARG A 215 15.76 8.43 -14.92
C ARG A 215 14.27 8.19 -14.61
N ARG A 216 13.45 8.05 -15.65
CA ARG A 216 12.00 7.80 -15.53
C ARG A 216 11.64 6.46 -14.89
N THR A 217 12.61 5.55 -14.75
CA THR A 217 12.41 4.21 -14.18
C THR A 217 13.28 3.94 -12.96
N LEU A 218 14.58 4.24 -13.03
CA LEU A 218 15.53 4.01 -11.94
C LEU A 218 15.49 5.10 -10.86
N VAL A 219 14.83 6.24 -11.10
CA VAL A 219 14.71 7.34 -10.12
C VAL A 219 13.23 7.60 -9.76
N ALA A 220 12.31 6.82 -10.35
CA ALA A 220 10.86 6.97 -10.14
C ALA A 220 10.44 6.72 -8.69
N THR A 221 10.92 5.63 -8.10
CA THR A 221 10.56 5.21 -6.74
C THR A 221 11.62 5.60 -5.72
N ARG A 222 11.22 5.82 -4.46
CA ARG A 222 12.15 6.13 -3.37
C ARG A 222 13.14 4.98 -3.16
N LEU A 223 12.69 3.74 -3.35
CA LEU A 223 13.53 2.55 -3.32
C LEU A 223 14.62 2.58 -4.40
N ASN A 224 14.25 2.83 -5.67
CA ASN A 224 15.23 2.85 -6.76
C ASN A 224 16.22 4.03 -6.61
N ARG A 225 15.75 5.20 -6.13
CA ARG A 225 16.60 6.34 -5.79
C ARG A 225 17.62 6.00 -4.71
N ARG A 226 17.21 5.33 -3.63
CA ARG A 226 18.11 4.88 -2.57
C ARG A 226 19.13 3.90 -3.10
N LEU A 227 18.73 2.90 -3.88
CA LEU A 227 19.65 1.92 -4.46
C LEU A 227 20.68 2.55 -5.41
N MET A 228 20.24 3.41 -6.32
CA MET A 228 21.14 4.12 -7.23
C MET A 228 22.05 5.09 -6.47
N GLY A 229 21.51 5.83 -5.50
CA GLY A 229 22.28 6.72 -4.65
C GLY A 229 23.36 5.98 -3.87
N THR A 230 23.00 4.86 -3.23
CA THR A 230 23.96 4.00 -2.51
C THR A 230 25.02 3.44 -3.45
N LEU A 231 24.66 3.01 -4.66
CA LEU A 231 25.63 2.51 -5.64
C LEU A 231 26.60 3.61 -6.10
N ILE A 232 26.09 4.79 -6.48
CA ILE A 232 26.92 5.93 -6.91
C ILE A 232 27.84 6.36 -5.78
N PHE A 233 27.30 6.48 -4.56
CA PHE A 233 28.08 6.83 -3.37
C PHE A 233 29.16 5.78 -3.08
N ALA A 234 28.82 4.49 -3.13
CA ALA A 234 29.78 3.41 -2.95
C ALA A 234 30.93 3.47 -3.96
N MET A 235 30.63 3.65 -5.25
CA MET A 235 31.66 3.73 -6.30
C MET A 235 32.54 4.98 -6.13
N ALA A 236 31.96 6.13 -5.78
CA ALA A 236 32.71 7.35 -5.51
C ALA A 236 33.61 7.20 -4.27
N LEU A 237 33.11 6.56 -3.21
CA LEU A 237 33.87 6.28 -1.99
C LEU A 237 35.04 5.33 -2.26
N LEU A 238 34.80 4.23 -3.00
CA LEU A 238 35.85 3.31 -3.44
C LEU A 238 36.91 4.03 -4.28
N LEU A 239 36.51 4.88 -5.21
CA LEU A 239 37.44 5.66 -6.02
C LEU A 239 38.31 6.60 -5.18
N ALA A 240 37.70 7.33 -4.24
CA ALA A 240 38.41 8.22 -3.32
C ALA A 240 39.37 7.43 -2.41
N PHE A 241 38.93 6.27 -1.92
CA PHE A 241 39.75 5.36 -1.12
C PHE A 241 40.98 4.88 -1.92
N HIS A 242 40.81 4.41 -3.16
CA HIS A 242 41.92 3.98 -4.01
C HIS A 242 42.90 5.11 -4.30
N LEU A 243 42.42 6.32 -4.62
CA LEU A 243 43.29 7.48 -4.84
C LEU A 243 44.13 7.80 -3.60
N GLY A 244 43.51 7.78 -2.41
CA GLY A 244 44.21 7.98 -1.15
C GLY A 244 45.23 6.88 -0.86
N ALA A 245 44.87 5.61 -1.08
CA ALA A 245 45.74 4.47 -0.87
C ALA A 245 46.98 4.48 -1.79
N ILE A 246 46.76 4.77 -3.09
CA ILE A 246 47.84 4.91 -4.08
C ILE A 246 48.76 6.08 -3.70
N ALA A 247 48.19 7.23 -3.30
CA ALA A 247 48.97 8.39 -2.87
C ALA A 247 49.81 8.10 -1.61
N ARG A 248 49.40 7.13 -0.78
CA ARG A 248 50.16 6.65 0.38
C ARG A 248 51.10 5.50 0.08
N GLY A 249 51.16 5.02 -1.16
CA GLY A 249 52.01 3.90 -1.56
C GLY A 249 51.61 2.57 -0.93
N LEU A 250 50.32 2.39 -0.60
CA LEU A 250 49.82 1.10 -0.16
C LEU A 250 49.96 0.08 -1.30
N ASP A 251 50.37 -1.13 -0.96
CA ASP A 251 50.47 -2.21 -1.92
C ASP A 251 49.07 -2.67 -2.39
N VAL A 252 49.02 -3.20 -3.61
CA VAL A 252 47.77 -3.62 -4.27
C VAL A 252 47.01 -4.68 -3.46
N GLU A 253 47.75 -5.55 -2.77
CA GLU A 253 47.19 -6.63 -1.98
C GLU A 253 46.45 -6.09 -0.75
N THR A 254 47.07 -5.20 0.01
CA THR A 254 46.45 -4.50 1.14
C THR A 254 45.20 -3.73 0.70
N ILE A 255 45.25 -3.03 -0.44
CA ILE A 255 44.07 -2.30 -0.96
C ILE A 255 42.91 -3.27 -1.23
N GLN A 256 43.18 -4.40 -1.89
CA GLN A 256 42.15 -5.39 -2.21
C GLN A 256 41.56 -6.09 -0.98
N VAL A 257 42.37 -6.34 0.06
CA VAL A 257 41.85 -6.87 1.34
C VAL A 257 40.91 -5.86 1.99
N LEU A 258 41.27 -4.57 1.98
CA LEU A 258 40.43 -3.49 2.50
C LEU A 258 39.15 -3.29 1.67
N ASP A 259 39.19 -3.49 0.35
CA ASP A 259 38.00 -3.46 -0.50
C ASP A 259 36.96 -4.48 -0.05
N ILE A 260 37.38 -5.69 0.35
CA ILE A 260 36.46 -6.72 0.87
C ILE A 260 35.77 -6.21 2.15
N ALA A 261 36.48 -5.53 3.05
CA ALA A 261 35.89 -4.90 4.24
C ALA A 261 34.92 -3.76 3.89
N ILE A 262 35.24 -2.96 2.87
CA ILE A 262 34.36 -1.91 2.36
C ILE A 262 33.07 -2.54 1.78
N PHE A 263 33.18 -3.59 0.97
CA PHE A 263 32.02 -4.31 0.43
C PHE A 263 31.18 -4.98 1.53
N PHE A 264 31.81 -5.54 2.57
CA PHE A 264 31.10 -6.03 3.76
C PHE A 264 30.27 -4.90 4.41
N THR A 265 30.89 -3.74 4.63
CA THR A 265 30.23 -2.59 5.27
C THR A 265 29.07 -2.08 4.43
N LEU A 266 29.29 -1.88 3.12
CA LEU A 266 28.26 -1.45 2.18
C LEU A 266 27.10 -2.45 2.10
N THR A 267 27.40 -3.74 2.05
CA THR A 267 26.36 -4.79 2.02
C THR A 267 25.58 -4.82 3.33
N SER A 268 26.23 -4.62 4.48
CA SER A 268 25.57 -4.52 5.79
C SER A 268 24.63 -3.31 5.89
N VAL A 269 25.01 -2.17 5.30
CA VAL A 269 24.11 -1.01 5.15
C VAL A 269 22.89 -1.39 4.29
N LEU A 270 23.08 -2.13 3.20
CA LEU A 270 21.94 -2.61 2.39
C LEU A 270 21.03 -3.58 3.17
N VAL A 271 21.57 -4.41 4.06
CA VAL A 271 20.78 -5.27 4.95
C VAL A 271 19.88 -4.44 5.87
N GLY A 272 20.42 -3.37 6.46
CA GLY A 272 19.68 -2.50 7.38
C GLY A 272 18.63 -1.63 6.69
N PHE A 273 18.94 -1.08 5.51
CA PHE A 273 18.11 -0.06 4.86
C PHE A 273 17.28 -0.54 3.67
N VAL A 274 17.62 -1.68 3.06
CA VAL A 274 16.94 -2.18 1.85
C VAL A 274 16.18 -3.46 2.14
N SER A 275 16.86 -4.50 2.60
CA SER A 275 16.21 -5.78 2.89
C SER A 275 17.05 -6.66 3.79
N ARG A 276 16.47 -7.11 4.90
CA ARG A 276 17.09 -8.10 5.79
C ARG A 276 17.49 -9.38 5.06
N ARG A 277 16.83 -9.72 3.93
CA ARG A 277 17.15 -10.91 3.11
C ARG A 277 18.54 -10.87 2.48
N LEU A 278 19.21 -9.71 2.47
CA LEU A 278 20.59 -9.57 1.98
C LEU A 278 21.66 -10.09 2.96
N TRP A 279 21.28 -10.52 4.17
CA TRP A 279 22.23 -10.95 5.21
C TRP A 279 23.22 -12.04 4.77
N PRO A 280 22.87 -13.05 3.93
CA PRO A 280 23.83 -14.06 3.49
C PRO A 280 25.00 -13.46 2.70
N SER A 281 24.74 -12.39 1.94
CA SER A 281 25.76 -11.69 1.17
C SER A 281 26.71 -10.92 2.08
N ALA A 282 26.18 -10.25 3.11
CA ALA A 282 27.02 -9.58 4.12
C ALA A 282 27.90 -10.59 4.86
N LEU A 283 27.33 -11.74 5.25
CA LEU A 283 28.09 -12.82 5.89
C LEU A 283 29.20 -13.35 4.96
N ALA A 284 28.92 -13.54 3.67
CA ALA A 284 29.92 -13.98 2.70
C ALA A 284 31.11 -13.01 2.64
N PHE A 285 30.86 -11.70 2.55
CA PHE A 285 31.95 -10.71 2.58
C PHE A 285 32.70 -10.66 3.92
N ALA A 286 32.01 -10.84 5.05
CA ALA A 286 32.66 -10.91 6.36
C ALA A 286 33.64 -12.09 6.45
N LEU A 287 33.21 -13.26 5.99
CA LEU A 287 34.06 -14.45 5.93
C LEU A 287 35.20 -14.29 4.92
N ALA A 288 34.92 -13.70 3.74
CA ALA A 288 35.92 -13.41 2.75
C ALA A 288 37.01 -12.45 3.27
N PHE A 289 36.61 -11.44 4.06
CA PHE A 289 37.56 -10.53 4.70
C PHE A 289 38.43 -11.27 5.71
N ALA A 290 37.83 -12.10 6.58
CA ALA A 290 38.58 -12.90 7.54
C ALA A 290 39.61 -13.82 6.86
N VAL A 291 39.21 -14.50 5.78
CA VAL A 291 40.11 -15.35 4.98
C VAL A 291 41.23 -14.53 4.35
N ALA A 292 40.92 -13.40 3.72
CA ALA A 292 41.89 -12.57 3.03
C ALA A 292 42.88 -11.85 3.97
N VAL A 293 42.50 -11.63 5.23
CA VAL A 293 43.40 -11.10 6.28
C VAL A 293 44.40 -12.17 6.74
N VAL A 294 43.98 -13.44 6.84
CA VAL A 294 44.86 -14.54 7.26
C VAL A 294 45.82 -14.93 6.15
N ASP A 295 45.31 -15.08 4.92
CA ASP A 295 46.11 -15.40 3.75
C ASP A 295 45.60 -14.59 2.54
N PRO A 296 46.25 -13.46 2.23
CA PRO A 296 45.85 -12.60 1.13
C PRO A 296 45.87 -13.28 -0.23
N ALA A 297 46.55 -14.42 -0.41
CA ALA A 297 46.54 -15.15 -1.68
C ALA A 297 45.12 -15.59 -2.08
N TRP A 298 44.22 -15.79 -1.10
CA TRP A 298 42.83 -16.17 -1.33
C TRP A 298 41.89 -15.01 -1.68
N ARG A 299 42.35 -13.75 -1.63
CA ARG A 299 41.51 -12.56 -1.81
C ARG A 299 40.66 -12.57 -3.08
N TRP A 300 41.22 -13.04 -4.20
CA TRP A 300 40.51 -13.12 -5.48
C TRP A 300 39.35 -14.12 -5.45
N ALA A 301 39.61 -15.33 -4.97
CA ALA A 301 38.59 -16.37 -4.83
C ALA A 301 37.52 -15.95 -3.81
N ALA A 302 37.94 -15.41 -2.67
CA ALA A 302 37.05 -14.96 -1.61
C ALA A 302 36.12 -13.80 -2.07
N LEU A 303 36.67 -12.83 -2.81
CA LEU A 303 35.91 -11.73 -3.39
C LEU A 303 34.96 -12.23 -4.50
N SER A 304 35.40 -13.14 -5.37
CA SER A 304 34.55 -13.75 -6.40
C SER A 304 33.36 -14.49 -5.80
N VAL A 305 33.59 -15.37 -4.81
CA VAL A 305 32.51 -16.11 -4.14
C VAL A 305 31.51 -15.16 -3.49
N SER A 306 32.00 -14.10 -2.85
CA SER A 306 31.15 -13.08 -2.23
C SER A 306 30.32 -12.31 -3.26
N ASN A 307 30.91 -11.91 -4.39
CA ASN A 307 30.19 -11.24 -5.47
C ASN A 307 29.14 -12.14 -6.12
N TRP A 308 29.44 -13.42 -6.34
CA TRP A 308 28.45 -14.40 -6.82
C TRP A 308 27.32 -14.62 -5.82
N THR A 309 27.64 -14.66 -4.52
CA THR A 309 26.62 -14.78 -3.45
C THR A 309 25.73 -13.56 -3.41
N LEU A 310 26.29 -12.35 -3.51
CA LEU A 310 25.54 -11.10 -3.63
C LEU A 310 24.62 -11.14 -4.85
N PHE A 311 25.16 -11.51 -6.00
CA PHE A 311 24.43 -11.57 -7.26
C PHE A 311 23.25 -12.56 -7.21
N ALA A 312 23.50 -13.80 -6.78
CA ALA A 312 22.46 -14.81 -6.62
C ALA A 312 21.37 -14.38 -5.64
N ASN A 313 21.75 -13.71 -4.55
CA ASN A 313 20.80 -13.21 -3.56
C ASN A 313 19.94 -12.06 -4.13
N PHE A 314 20.52 -11.15 -4.91
CA PHE A 314 19.78 -10.12 -5.63
C PHE A 314 18.74 -10.73 -6.59
N LEU A 315 19.11 -11.78 -7.34
CA LEU A 315 18.19 -12.48 -8.24
C LEU A 315 17.08 -13.21 -7.49
N ARG A 316 17.38 -13.80 -6.33
CA ARG A 316 16.37 -14.46 -5.48
C ARG A 316 15.36 -13.45 -4.91
N ILE A 317 15.82 -12.28 -4.47
CA ILE A 317 14.94 -11.25 -3.88
C ILE A 317 14.08 -10.60 -4.98
N TRP A 318 14.64 -10.42 -6.18
CA TRP A 318 13.96 -9.81 -7.32
C TRP A 318 13.99 -10.74 -8.52
N PRO A 319 13.16 -11.80 -8.53
CA PRO A 319 13.17 -12.78 -9.60
C PRO A 319 12.89 -12.13 -10.96
N PRO A 320 13.62 -12.54 -12.02
CA PRO A 320 13.55 -11.94 -13.34
C PRO A 320 12.19 -12.13 -14.02
N PHE A 321 11.54 -13.25 -13.73
CA PHE A 321 10.25 -13.66 -14.28
C PHE A 321 9.28 -13.83 -13.10
N GLY A 322 8.48 -12.81 -12.83
CA GLY A 322 7.53 -12.84 -11.71
C GLY A 322 6.12 -13.10 -12.21
N GLY A 323 5.62 -14.33 -12.01
CA GLY A 323 4.22 -14.78 -12.19
C GLY A 323 3.19 -14.12 -11.26
N GLY A 324 3.45 -12.87 -10.84
CA GLY A 324 2.53 -12.10 -10.00
C GLY A 324 1.36 -11.48 -10.78
N ALA A 325 1.39 -11.50 -12.11
CA ALA A 325 0.23 -11.12 -12.92
C ALA A 325 -0.83 -12.23 -12.91
N GLU A 326 -0.42 -13.50 -12.92
CA GLU A 326 -1.36 -14.64 -12.87
C GLU A 326 -1.98 -14.82 -11.48
N GLN A 327 -1.20 -14.67 -10.40
CA GLN A 327 -1.74 -14.82 -9.04
C GLN A 327 -2.72 -13.72 -8.63
N GLN A 328 -2.50 -12.47 -9.09
CA GLN A 328 -3.46 -11.39 -8.82
C GLN A 328 -4.68 -11.42 -9.75
N CYS A 329 -4.57 -11.86 -11.00
CA CYS A 329 -5.76 -12.17 -11.79
C CYS A 329 -6.56 -13.30 -11.13
N SER A 330 -5.90 -14.31 -10.57
CA SER A 330 -6.55 -15.40 -9.83
C SER A 330 -7.25 -14.91 -8.56
N GLU A 331 -6.60 -14.11 -7.70
CA GLU A 331 -7.22 -13.58 -6.47
C GLU A 331 -8.30 -12.52 -6.75
N SER A 332 -8.13 -11.68 -7.78
CA SER A 332 -9.13 -10.69 -8.19
C SER A 332 -10.34 -11.35 -8.86
N ALA A 333 -10.11 -12.41 -9.64
CA ALA A 333 -11.20 -13.21 -10.22
C ALA A 333 -11.95 -13.98 -9.13
N GLN A 334 -11.25 -14.56 -8.15
CA GLN A 334 -11.89 -15.24 -7.01
C GLN A 334 -12.69 -14.27 -6.14
N THR A 335 -12.17 -13.07 -5.85
CA THR A 335 -12.92 -12.08 -5.05
C THR A 335 -14.10 -11.44 -5.80
N LEU A 336 -14.07 -11.40 -7.14
CA LEU A 336 -15.23 -11.00 -7.94
C LEU A 336 -16.27 -12.14 -8.07
N GLU A 337 -15.85 -13.40 -8.18
CA GLU A 337 -16.79 -14.54 -8.16
C GLU A 337 -17.45 -14.74 -6.79
N GLU A 338 -16.76 -14.46 -5.68
CA GLU A 338 -17.35 -14.55 -4.33
C GLU A 338 -18.19 -13.31 -3.96
N GLY A 339 -17.94 -12.15 -4.58
CA GLY A 339 -18.67 -10.91 -4.30
C GLY A 339 -19.96 -10.70 -5.10
N ASP A 340 -20.12 -11.34 -6.27
CA ASP A 340 -21.27 -11.15 -7.16
C ASP A 340 -22.29 -12.31 -7.10
N ALA A 341 -22.05 -13.33 -6.27
CA ALA A 341 -23.00 -14.40 -5.98
C ALA A 341 -23.97 -14.05 -4.83
N GLY A 342 -24.36 -12.77 -4.72
CA GLY A 342 -25.45 -12.35 -3.85
C GLY A 342 -26.79 -12.90 -4.36
N PRO A 343 -27.69 -13.40 -3.48
CA PRO A 343 -28.92 -14.07 -3.87
C PRO A 343 -29.96 -13.03 -4.33
N TYR A 344 -29.87 -12.62 -5.59
CA TYR A 344 -30.98 -12.03 -6.31
C TYR A 344 -31.53 -13.08 -7.27
N LEU A 345 -32.34 -14.01 -6.75
CA LEU A 345 -33.45 -14.67 -7.45
C LEU A 345 -34.41 -15.33 -6.45
#